data_AF-A0A3C0FYM3-F1
#
_entry.id   AF-A0A3C0FYM3-F1
#
_cell.length_a   1.000
_cell.length_b   1.000
_cell.length_c   1.000
_cell.angle_alpha   90.00
_cell.angle_beta   90.00
_cell.angle_gamma   90.00
#
_symmetry.space_group_name_H-M   'P 1'
#
loop_
_entity.id
_entity.type
_entity.pdbx_description
1 polymer ?
#
loop_
_entity_poly.entity_id
_entity_poly.type
_entity_poly.pdbx_seq_one_letter_code
_entity_poly.pdbx_strand_id
1 'polypeptide(L)'
;QVHEDAIIEYCSTNCLRKKEELYMSLIRPAFSQMVDKIVYTYRFTNLPDIEDLREECKGWLVTILAKFDPSKGSKAFSYFSVVTKNWFIHKVKKNKKRLEREVSFEAVDYDLERDLMDKGESYQDKKVRKELIANLRKEMETWEVDFTKEAEKKVYDAVIVLFDSADEIEIFNKKAIYLYLREITGMNTKQVVTQLNKMRKKYREFRTDWDDGKI
;
A
#
# COMPACT_ATOMS: atom_id res chain seq x y z
N GLN A 1 19.82 -21.68 -2.95
CA GLN A 1 21.12 -22.08 -2.37
C GLN A 1 22.28 -21.53 -3.19
N VAL A 2 22.52 -22.01 -4.42
CA VAL A 2 23.65 -21.56 -5.27
C VAL A 2 23.83 -20.03 -5.36
N HIS A 3 22.75 -19.26 -5.62
CA HIS A 3 22.85 -17.80 -5.69
C HIS A 3 23.05 -17.11 -4.32
N GLU A 4 22.57 -17.71 -3.22
CA GLU A 4 22.81 -17.19 -1.86
C GLU A 4 24.27 -17.38 -1.47
N ASP A 5 24.81 -18.56 -1.75
CA ASP A 5 26.21 -18.90 -1.47
C ASP A 5 27.15 -18.01 -2.30
N ALA A 6 26.81 -17.74 -3.56
CA ALA A 6 27.56 -16.81 -4.42
C ALA A 6 27.64 -15.39 -3.85
N ILE A 7 26.57 -14.89 -3.20
CA ILE A 7 26.57 -13.57 -2.55
C ILE A 7 27.47 -13.58 -1.31
N ILE A 8 27.42 -14.65 -0.51
CA ILE A 8 28.29 -14.80 0.67
C ILE A 8 29.76 -14.85 0.24
N GLU A 9 30.06 -15.62 -0.80
CA GLU A 9 31.42 -15.74 -1.36
C GLU A 9 31.91 -14.42 -1.97
N TYR A 10 31.03 -13.68 -2.64
CA TYR A 10 31.34 -12.35 -3.17
C TYR A 10 31.74 -11.37 -2.06
N CYS A 11 31.06 -11.43 -0.90
CA CYS A 11 31.38 -10.57 0.26
C CYS A 11 32.68 -10.98 0.97
N SER A 12 33.03 -12.27 0.96
CA SER A 12 34.19 -12.79 1.71
C SER A 12 35.50 -12.80 0.91
N THR A 13 35.44 -12.83 -0.42
CA THR A 13 36.65 -12.83 -1.26
C THR A 13 37.26 -11.43 -1.40
N ASN A 14 38.59 -11.35 -1.53
CA ASN A 14 39.32 -10.13 -1.87
C ASN A 14 39.78 -10.11 -3.35
N CYS A 15 39.60 -11.20 -4.08
CA CYS A 15 40.03 -11.31 -5.47
C CYS A 15 38.99 -10.66 -6.41
N LEU A 16 39.38 -9.57 -7.09
CA LEU A 16 38.51 -8.83 -8.00
C LEU A 16 37.99 -9.72 -9.14
N ARG A 17 38.86 -10.54 -9.75
CA ARG A 17 38.49 -11.44 -10.84
C ARG A 17 37.39 -12.42 -10.43
N LYS A 18 37.50 -12.95 -9.20
CA LYS A 18 36.52 -13.89 -8.65
C LYS A 18 35.20 -13.20 -8.32
N LYS A 19 35.24 -11.96 -7.82
CA LYS A 19 34.04 -11.12 -7.62
C LYS A 19 33.31 -10.88 -8.94
N GLU A 20 34.04 -10.52 -9.98
CA GLU A 20 33.48 -10.25 -11.29
C GLU A 20 32.82 -11.50 -11.89
N GLU A 21 33.49 -12.66 -11.80
CA GLU A 21 32.96 -13.95 -12.25
C GLU A 21 31.66 -14.32 -11.52
N LEU A 22 31.66 -14.29 -10.18
CA LEU A 22 30.47 -14.55 -9.35
C LEU A 22 29.33 -13.58 -9.68
N TYR A 23 29.65 -12.31 -9.87
CA TYR A 23 28.67 -11.29 -10.19
C TYR A 23 28.03 -11.53 -11.56
N MET A 24 28.84 -11.71 -12.60
CA MET A 24 28.35 -11.83 -13.98
C MET A 24 27.57 -13.12 -14.21
N SER A 25 28.04 -14.24 -13.66
CA SER A 25 27.46 -15.56 -13.91
C SER A 25 26.25 -15.88 -13.03
N LEU A 26 26.28 -15.52 -11.74
CA LEU A 26 25.31 -16.01 -10.76
C LEU A 26 24.45 -14.90 -10.14
N ILE A 27 25.04 -13.75 -9.79
CA ILE A 27 24.33 -12.73 -9.00
C ILE A 27 23.51 -11.82 -9.91
N ARG A 28 24.11 -11.25 -10.95
CA ARG A 28 23.48 -10.33 -11.89
C ARG A 28 22.19 -10.90 -12.53
N PRO A 29 22.19 -12.10 -13.14
CA PRO A 29 20.97 -12.65 -13.74
C PRO A 29 19.87 -12.88 -12.69
N ALA A 30 20.24 -13.36 -11.50
CA ALA A 30 19.29 -13.62 -10.43
C ALA A 30 18.69 -12.32 -9.85
N PHE A 31 19.49 -11.26 -9.70
CA PHE A 31 19.02 -9.95 -9.29
C PHE A 31 18.11 -9.31 -10.34
N SER A 32 18.42 -9.45 -11.63
CA SER A 32 17.55 -8.97 -12.70
C SER A 32 16.16 -9.62 -12.62
N GLN A 33 16.10 -10.95 -12.51
CA GLN A 33 14.82 -11.67 -12.38
C GLN A 33 14.07 -11.28 -11.10
N MET A 34 14.78 -11.08 -9.99
CA MET A 34 14.18 -10.64 -8.73
C MET A 34 13.56 -9.25 -8.83
N VAL A 35 14.27 -8.28 -9.43
CA VAL A 35 13.76 -6.92 -9.68
C VAL A 35 12.49 -6.99 -10.53
N ASP A 36 12.53 -7.74 -11.63
CA ASP A 36 11.39 -7.88 -12.53
C ASP A 36 10.18 -8.48 -11.81
N LYS A 37 10.40 -9.58 -11.08
CA LYS A 37 9.33 -10.23 -10.30
C LYS A 37 8.72 -9.28 -9.28
N ILE A 38 9.52 -8.46 -8.59
CA ILE A 38 9.03 -7.47 -7.63
C ILE A 38 8.21 -6.39 -8.33
N VAL A 39 8.69 -5.85 -9.46
CA VAL A 39 7.97 -4.84 -10.25
C VAL A 39 6.60 -5.35 -10.66
N TYR A 40 6.50 -6.56 -11.21
CA TYR A 40 5.23 -7.13 -11.63
C TYR A 40 4.32 -7.52 -10.45
N THR A 41 4.86 -8.17 -9.42
CA THR A 41 4.07 -8.63 -8.27
C THR A 41 3.42 -7.48 -7.52
N TYR A 42 4.14 -6.36 -7.35
CA TYR A 42 3.66 -5.18 -6.64
C TYR A 42 3.07 -4.10 -7.55
N ARG A 43 2.99 -4.37 -8.87
CA ARG A 43 2.43 -3.46 -9.88
C ARG A 43 3.11 -2.09 -9.91
N PHE A 44 4.44 -2.06 -9.80
CA PHE A 44 5.24 -0.83 -9.99
C PHE A 44 5.32 -0.38 -11.47
N THR A 45 4.70 -1.14 -12.38
CA THR A 45 4.61 -0.86 -13.83
C THR A 45 3.96 0.48 -14.17
N ASN A 46 3.22 1.08 -13.24
CA ASN A 46 2.55 2.37 -13.44
C ASN A 46 3.46 3.57 -13.12
N LEU A 47 4.70 3.36 -12.68
CA LEU A 47 5.65 4.46 -12.54
C LEU A 47 6.11 4.95 -13.92
N PRO A 48 6.21 6.27 -14.14
CA PRO A 48 6.92 6.78 -15.30
C PRO A 48 8.36 6.26 -15.28
N ASP A 49 8.91 6.00 -16.47
CA ASP A 49 10.29 5.53 -16.66
C ASP A 49 10.60 4.21 -15.93
N ILE A 50 9.62 3.29 -15.83
CA ILE A 50 9.81 2.03 -15.09
C ILE A 50 10.98 1.19 -15.64
N GLU A 51 11.23 1.22 -16.94
CA GLU A 51 12.38 0.52 -17.53
C GLU A 51 13.70 1.10 -17.04
N ASP A 52 13.83 2.42 -16.99
CA ASP A 52 15.02 3.09 -16.45
C ASP A 52 15.17 2.85 -14.95
N LEU A 53 14.06 2.87 -14.20
CA LEU A 53 14.07 2.56 -12.76
C LEU A 53 14.46 1.11 -12.49
N ARG A 54 14.14 0.17 -13.38
CA ARG A 54 14.58 -1.23 -13.28
C ARG A 54 16.09 -1.32 -13.46
N GLU A 55 16.65 -0.69 -14.48
CA GLU A 55 18.10 -0.67 -14.70
C GLU A 55 18.85 0.08 -13.59
N GLU A 56 18.31 1.20 -13.12
CA GLU A 56 18.86 1.95 -11.98
C GLU A 56 18.86 1.08 -10.71
N CYS A 57 17.78 0.34 -10.44
CA CYS A 57 17.69 -0.55 -9.29
C CYS A 57 18.73 -1.68 -9.37
N LYS A 58 18.94 -2.26 -10.57
CA LYS A 58 19.98 -3.28 -10.80
C LYS A 58 21.37 -2.71 -10.51
N GLY A 59 21.68 -1.51 -11.00
CA GLY A 59 22.94 -0.82 -10.69
C GLY A 59 23.10 -0.53 -9.19
N TRP A 60 22.04 -0.04 -8.55
CA TRP A 60 22.03 0.25 -7.12
C TRP A 60 22.26 -1.01 -6.27
N LEU A 61 21.69 -2.15 -6.64
CA LEU A 61 21.89 -3.42 -5.93
C LEU A 61 23.37 -3.83 -5.86
N VAL A 62 24.16 -3.51 -6.89
CA VAL A 62 25.62 -3.75 -6.88
C VAL A 62 26.31 -2.93 -5.79
N THR A 63 25.89 -1.67 -5.62
CA THR A 63 26.51 -0.74 -4.65
C THR A 63 26.27 -1.15 -3.20
N ILE A 64 25.17 -1.86 -2.94
CA ILE A 64 24.83 -2.36 -1.61
C ILE A 64 25.17 -3.84 -1.42
N LEU A 65 25.65 -4.52 -2.46
CA LEU A 65 26.02 -5.93 -2.42
C LEU A 65 27.08 -6.20 -1.35
N ALA A 66 28.14 -5.38 -1.32
CA ALA A 66 29.22 -5.48 -0.34
C ALA A 66 28.81 -5.09 1.10
N LYS A 67 27.61 -4.52 1.28
CA LYS A 67 27.07 -4.18 2.61
C LYS A 67 26.31 -5.34 3.26
N PHE A 68 26.09 -6.43 2.53
CA PHE A 68 25.41 -7.60 3.05
C PHE A 68 26.31 -8.33 4.05
N ASP A 69 25.76 -8.58 5.24
CA ASP A 69 26.43 -9.25 6.34
C ASP A 69 25.69 -10.54 6.70
N PRO A 70 26.26 -11.71 6.38
CA PRO A 70 25.67 -13.01 6.69
C PRO A 70 25.52 -13.26 8.21
N SER A 71 26.33 -12.61 9.05
CA SER A 71 26.30 -12.82 10.51
C SER A 71 25.03 -12.30 11.17
N LYS A 72 24.30 -11.40 10.50
CA LYS A 72 23.03 -10.82 10.98
C LYS A 72 21.83 -11.78 10.86
N GLY A 73 22.04 -13.01 10.40
CA GLY A 73 21.03 -14.08 10.38
C GLY A 73 19.97 -13.95 9.28
N SER A 74 20.02 -12.91 8.45
CA SER A 74 19.12 -12.77 7.30
C SER A 74 19.65 -13.49 6.07
N LYS A 75 18.81 -14.32 5.43
CA LYS A 75 19.13 -14.90 4.11
C LYS A 75 19.32 -13.80 3.06
N ALA A 76 20.32 -13.96 2.19
CA ALA A 76 20.73 -12.93 1.22
C ALA A 76 19.57 -12.47 0.32
N PHE A 77 18.85 -13.41 -0.34
CA PHE A 77 17.75 -13.04 -1.24
C PHE A 77 16.55 -12.43 -0.50
N SER A 78 16.28 -12.88 0.73
CA SER A 78 15.24 -12.25 1.57
C SER A 78 15.61 -10.79 1.89
N TYR A 79 16.87 -10.55 2.27
CA TYR A 79 17.37 -9.19 2.50
C TYR A 79 17.24 -8.33 1.25
N PHE A 80 17.80 -8.77 0.12
CA PHE A 80 17.78 -8.01 -1.13
C PHE A 80 16.37 -7.79 -1.68
N SER A 81 15.46 -8.75 -1.53
CA SER A 81 14.05 -8.58 -1.92
C SER A 81 13.35 -7.48 -1.11
N VAL A 82 13.58 -7.43 0.21
CA VAL A 82 13.01 -6.41 1.09
C VAL A 82 13.54 -5.03 0.74
N VAL A 83 14.86 -4.89 0.58
CA VAL A 83 15.44 -3.57 0.26
C VAL A 83 15.09 -3.11 -1.15
N THR A 84 14.99 -4.02 -2.13
CA THR A 84 14.54 -3.72 -3.51
C THR A 84 13.11 -3.18 -3.50
N LYS A 85 12.19 -3.85 -2.79
CA LYS A 85 10.82 -3.36 -2.64
C LYS A 85 10.78 -1.98 -2.01
N ASN A 86 11.53 -1.77 -0.92
CA ASN A 86 11.56 -0.49 -0.23
C ASN A 86 12.14 0.62 -1.14
N TRP A 87 13.14 0.31 -1.95
CA TRP A 87 13.71 1.23 -2.93
C TRP A 87 12.65 1.74 -3.92
N PHE A 88 11.85 0.83 -4.51
CA PHE A 88 10.75 1.24 -5.41
C PHE A 88 9.68 2.05 -4.68
N ILE A 89 9.32 1.68 -3.44
CA ILE A 89 8.38 2.48 -2.62
C ILE A 89 8.91 3.90 -2.41
N HIS A 90 10.21 4.07 -2.20
CA HIS A 90 10.82 5.40 -2.08
C HIS A 90 10.76 6.17 -3.40
N LYS A 91 10.97 5.52 -4.55
CA LYS A 91 10.81 6.14 -5.88
C LYS A 91 9.38 6.59 -6.13
N VAL A 92 8.37 5.76 -5.80
CA VAL A 92 6.95 6.14 -5.86
C VAL A 92 6.68 7.39 -5.01
N LYS A 93 7.12 7.39 -3.75
CA LYS A 93 6.91 8.54 -2.85
C LYS A 93 7.62 9.79 -3.34
N LYS A 94 8.82 9.67 -3.90
CA LYS A 94 9.56 10.79 -4.48
C LYS A 94 8.87 11.33 -5.73
N ASN A 95 8.39 10.45 -6.62
CA ASN A 95 7.66 10.85 -7.82
C ASN A 95 6.35 11.56 -7.45
N LYS A 96 5.58 11.03 -6.51
CA LYS A 96 4.37 11.68 -5.99
C LYS A 96 4.66 13.09 -5.45
N LYS A 97 5.69 13.23 -4.61
CA LYS A 97 6.11 14.55 -4.10
C LYS A 97 6.64 15.49 -5.18
N ARG A 98 7.24 14.96 -6.24
CA ARG A 98 7.70 15.72 -7.40
C ARG A 98 6.49 16.26 -8.16
N LEU A 99 5.53 15.39 -8.48
CA LEU A 99 4.29 15.75 -9.16
C LEU A 99 3.48 16.80 -8.37
N GLU A 100 3.41 16.67 -7.04
CA GLU A 100 2.78 17.66 -6.16
C GLU A 100 3.47 19.04 -6.17
N ARG A 101 4.76 19.12 -6.54
CA ARG A 101 5.57 20.36 -6.56
C ARG A 101 5.74 20.95 -7.96
N GLU A 102 5.87 20.10 -8.97
CA GLU A 102 6.07 20.44 -10.38
C GLU A 102 4.72 20.63 -11.08
N VAL A 103 3.77 21.33 -10.45
CA VAL A 103 2.53 21.74 -11.13
C VAL A 103 2.88 22.76 -12.22
N SER A 104 3.37 22.24 -13.34
CA SER A 104 3.35 22.83 -14.67
C SER A 104 1.97 22.51 -15.26
N PHE A 105 1.34 23.52 -15.86
CA PHE A 105 0.00 23.46 -16.45
C PHE A 105 -0.20 22.34 -17.49
N GLU A 106 0.88 21.74 -18.01
CA GLU A 106 0.85 20.69 -19.05
C GLU A 106 0.97 19.25 -18.52
N ALA A 107 1.51 19.04 -17.32
CA ALA A 107 1.63 17.69 -16.73
C ALA A 107 0.29 17.17 -16.15
N VAL A 108 -0.73 18.03 -16.19
CA VAL A 108 -2.12 17.73 -15.86
C VAL A 108 -2.80 16.96 -16.99
N ASP A 109 -2.10 16.37 -17.98
CA ASP A 109 -2.77 15.68 -19.12
C ASP A 109 -2.62 14.14 -19.11
N TYR A 110 -1.50 13.59 -18.60
CA TYR A 110 -1.27 12.13 -18.68
C TYR A 110 -1.63 11.33 -17.40
N ASP A 111 -1.55 11.93 -16.21
CA ASP A 111 -2.25 11.39 -15.03
C ASP A 111 -3.76 11.77 -15.04
N LEU A 112 -4.15 12.71 -15.93
CA LEU A 112 -5.53 13.13 -16.16
C LEU A 112 -6.35 12.12 -16.98
N GLU A 113 -5.76 11.36 -17.88
CA GLU A 113 -6.57 10.34 -18.57
C GLU A 113 -6.93 9.13 -17.68
N ARG A 114 -6.24 8.90 -16.55
CA ARG A 114 -6.54 7.77 -15.65
C ARG A 114 -7.15 8.16 -14.30
N ASP A 115 -6.79 9.32 -13.75
CA ASP A 115 -7.42 9.91 -12.54
C ASP A 115 -8.36 11.09 -12.86
N LEU A 116 -8.42 11.62 -14.09
CA LEU A 116 -9.42 12.61 -14.55
C LEU A 116 -10.38 12.06 -15.63
N MET A 117 -10.67 10.76 -15.55
CA MET A 117 -12.10 10.39 -15.51
C MET A 117 -12.76 10.77 -14.17
N ASP A 118 -12.05 11.35 -13.21
CA ASP A 118 -12.64 12.15 -12.14
C ASP A 118 -12.69 13.61 -12.60
N LYS A 119 -13.86 14.04 -13.08
CA LYS A 119 -14.21 15.45 -13.19
C LYS A 119 -13.81 16.09 -11.86
N GLY A 120 -12.95 17.11 -11.86
CA GLY A 120 -12.59 17.80 -10.62
C GLY A 120 -13.87 18.08 -9.82
N GLU A 121 -13.97 17.49 -8.62
CA GLU A 121 -15.23 17.35 -7.89
C GLU A 121 -16.09 18.61 -8.02
N SER A 122 -17.14 18.50 -8.82
CA SER A 122 -18.10 19.57 -9.02
C SER A 122 -18.65 19.99 -7.66
N TYR A 123 -19.16 21.22 -7.56
CA TYR A 123 -20.00 21.59 -6.43
C TYR A 123 -21.10 20.53 -6.19
N GLN A 124 -21.63 19.95 -7.28
CA GLN A 124 -22.57 18.86 -7.23
C GLN A 124 -21.97 17.59 -6.62
N ASP A 125 -20.75 17.19 -6.99
CA ASP A 125 -20.11 15.99 -6.46
C ASP A 125 -19.83 16.12 -4.96
N LYS A 126 -19.37 17.30 -4.51
CA LYS A 126 -19.19 17.61 -3.08
C LYS A 126 -20.51 17.58 -2.32
N LYS A 127 -21.58 18.09 -2.93
CA LYS A 127 -22.93 18.09 -2.35
C LYS A 127 -23.45 16.66 -2.23
N VAL A 128 -23.38 15.88 -3.32
CA VAL A 128 -23.75 14.46 -3.36
C VAL A 128 -22.96 13.66 -2.32
N ARG A 129 -21.66 13.94 -2.16
CA ARG A 129 -20.84 13.28 -1.13
C ARG A 129 -21.28 13.64 0.28
N LYS A 130 -21.58 14.92 0.56
CA LYS A 130 -22.10 15.34 1.87
C LYS A 130 -23.45 14.70 2.16
N GLU A 131 -24.34 14.65 1.17
CA GLU A 131 -25.65 13.99 1.27
C GLU A 131 -25.49 12.50 1.52
N LEU A 132 -24.61 11.83 0.78
CA LEU A 132 -24.26 10.42 0.98
C LEU A 132 -23.78 10.16 2.40
N ILE A 133 -22.83 10.96 2.91
CA ILE A 133 -22.28 10.79 4.28
C ILE A 133 -23.37 11.01 5.33
N ALA A 134 -24.21 12.03 5.16
CA ALA A 134 -25.29 12.33 6.09
C ALA A 134 -26.37 11.23 6.09
N ASN A 135 -26.76 10.72 4.92
CA ASN A 135 -27.74 9.65 4.80
C ASN A 135 -27.18 8.31 5.27
N LEU A 136 -25.91 8.03 4.98
CA LEU A 136 -25.22 6.84 5.52
C LEU A 136 -25.23 6.87 7.05
N ARG A 137 -24.94 8.02 7.67
CA ARG A 137 -24.95 8.14 9.13
C ARG A 137 -26.33 7.85 9.71
N LYS A 138 -27.39 8.45 9.15
CA LYS A 138 -28.78 8.19 9.57
C LYS A 138 -29.15 6.73 9.40
N GLU A 139 -28.76 6.13 8.28
CA GLU A 139 -29.01 4.72 8.00
C GLU A 139 -28.28 3.82 9.01
N MET A 140 -27.03 4.17 9.35
CA MET A 140 -26.25 3.45 10.36
C MET A 140 -26.94 3.42 11.72
N GLU A 141 -27.61 4.50 12.14
CA GLU A 141 -28.39 4.53 13.40
C GLU A 141 -29.47 3.46 13.43
N THR A 142 -30.12 3.18 12.28
CA THR A 142 -31.15 2.14 12.20
C THR A 142 -30.57 0.73 12.36
N TRP A 143 -29.28 0.54 12.09
CA TRP A 143 -28.66 -0.79 12.16
C TRP A 143 -28.38 -1.24 13.59
N GLU A 144 -28.39 -0.35 14.59
CA GLU A 144 -28.06 -0.69 15.99
C GLU A 144 -28.84 -1.92 16.48
N VAL A 145 -30.13 -2.00 16.13
CA VAL A 145 -31.03 -3.10 16.54
C VAL A 145 -30.57 -4.47 16.06
N ASP A 146 -29.81 -4.52 14.97
CA ASP A 146 -29.28 -5.78 14.44
C ASP A 146 -28.06 -6.27 15.23
N PHE A 147 -27.32 -5.40 15.93
CA PHE A 147 -26.10 -5.75 16.67
C PHE A 147 -26.41 -6.18 18.11
N THR A 148 -27.09 -7.32 18.27
CA THR A 148 -27.57 -7.80 19.57
C THR A 148 -26.49 -8.44 20.45
N LYS A 149 -25.42 -8.98 19.87
CA LYS A 149 -24.33 -9.59 20.64
C LYS A 149 -23.40 -8.50 21.16
N GLU A 150 -22.93 -8.63 22.40
CA GLU A 150 -22.05 -7.65 23.04
C GLU A 150 -20.79 -7.33 22.19
N ALA A 151 -20.17 -8.36 21.60
CA ALA A 151 -18.99 -8.16 20.74
C ALA A 151 -19.33 -7.46 19.41
N GLU A 152 -20.50 -7.74 18.85
CA GLU A 152 -21.00 -7.09 17.65
C GLU A 152 -21.29 -5.60 17.94
N LYS A 153 -21.96 -5.34 19.07
CA LYS A 153 -22.33 -3.99 19.53
C LYS A 153 -21.09 -3.12 19.81
N LYS A 154 -20.09 -3.64 20.54
CA LYS A 154 -18.84 -2.89 20.80
C LYS A 154 -18.13 -2.44 19.52
N VAL A 155 -18.09 -3.30 18.50
CA VAL A 155 -17.45 -2.95 17.22
C VAL A 155 -18.30 -1.96 16.43
N TYR A 156 -19.62 -2.09 16.47
CA TYR A 156 -20.54 -1.10 15.90
C TYR A 156 -20.34 0.28 16.55
N ASP A 157 -20.39 0.37 17.88
CA ASP A 157 -20.22 1.63 18.63
C ASP A 157 -18.87 2.29 18.30
N ALA A 158 -17.79 1.49 18.24
CA ALA A 158 -16.47 1.99 17.90
C ALA A 158 -16.40 2.54 16.46
N VAL A 159 -17.17 1.98 15.53
CA VAL A 159 -17.22 2.48 14.15
C VAL A 159 -17.99 3.78 14.10
N ILE A 160 -19.10 3.91 14.83
CA ILE A 160 -19.84 5.17 14.93
C ILE A 160 -18.94 6.28 15.47
N VAL A 161 -18.21 6.02 16.55
CA VAL A 161 -17.25 7.00 17.13
C VAL A 161 -16.20 7.43 16.10
N LEU A 162 -15.64 6.49 15.33
CA LEU A 162 -14.66 6.82 14.29
C LEU A 162 -15.25 7.53 13.08
N PHE A 163 -16.50 7.25 12.76
CA PHE A 163 -17.22 7.93 11.69
C PHE A 163 -17.48 9.39 12.07
N ASP A 164 -17.86 9.63 13.32
CA ASP A 164 -18.20 10.97 13.83
C ASP A 164 -16.98 11.85 14.05
N SER A 165 -15.84 11.24 14.41
CA SER A 165 -14.55 11.91 14.53
C SER A 165 -13.72 11.88 13.24
N ALA A 166 -14.29 11.48 12.10
CA ALA A 166 -13.54 11.27 10.86
C ALA A 166 -12.77 12.52 10.39
N ASP A 167 -13.32 13.72 10.63
CA ASP A 167 -12.69 15.00 10.29
C ASP A 167 -11.47 15.33 11.18
N GLU A 168 -11.38 14.71 12.37
CA GLU A 168 -10.26 14.87 13.31
C GLU A 168 -9.09 13.89 13.02
N ILE A 169 -9.32 12.91 12.15
CA ILE A 169 -8.32 11.88 11.82
C ILE A 169 -7.30 12.45 10.81
N GLU A 170 -6.17 12.94 11.32
CA GLU A 170 -5.08 13.47 10.47
C GLU A 170 -4.48 12.41 9.52
N ILE A 171 -4.43 11.13 9.94
CA ILE A 171 -3.83 10.04 9.16
C ILE A 171 -4.89 9.01 8.79
N PHE A 172 -5.53 9.21 7.64
CA PHE A 172 -6.52 8.28 7.10
C PHE A 172 -5.87 7.07 6.41
N ASN A 173 -5.28 6.17 7.20
CA ASN A 173 -4.68 4.92 6.75
C ASN A 173 -5.47 3.72 7.28
N LYS A 174 -5.79 2.75 6.40
CA LYS A 174 -6.47 1.50 6.76
C LYS A 174 -5.89 0.83 8.01
N LYS A 175 -4.57 0.77 8.18
CA LYS A 175 -3.93 0.19 9.37
C LYS A 175 -4.16 1.01 10.64
N ALA A 176 -4.17 2.34 10.52
CA ALA A 176 -4.44 3.24 11.64
C ALA A 176 -5.90 3.13 12.09
N ILE A 177 -6.85 3.07 11.16
CA ILE A 177 -8.28 2.83 11.48
C ILE A 177 -8.46 1.50 12.23
N TYR A 178 -7.78 0.43 11.80
CA TYR A 178 -7.79 -0.84 12.55
C TYR A 178 -7.08 -0.78 13.90
N LEU A 179 -6.14 0.15 14.12
CA LEU A 179 -5.55 0.39 15.44
C LEU A 179 -6.57 1.05 16.35
N TYR A 180 -7.20 2.15 15.91
CA TYR A 180 -8.22 2.85 16.68
C TYR A 180 -9.40 1.96 17.06
N LEU A 181 -9.91 1.16 16.11
CA LEU A 181 -10.98 0.20 16.42
C LEU A 181 -10.60 -0.78 17.53
N ARG A 182 -9.34 -1.22 17.58
CA ARG A 182 -8.86 -2.14 18.63
C ARG A 182 -8.66 -1.43 19.96
N GLU A 183 -8.19 -0.19 19.94
CA GLU A 183 -8.03 0.63 21.15
C GLU A 183 -9.40 0.93 21.80
N ILE A 184 -10.41 1.27 21.00
CA ILE A 184 -11.76 1.54 21.49
C ILE A 184 -12.43 0.26 22.02
N THR A 185 -12.27 -0.87 21.30
CA THR A 185 -13.01 -2.11 21.63
C THR A 185 -12.28 -3.06 22.58
N GLY A 186 -10.97 -2.90 22.77
CA GLY A 186 -10.10 -3.85 23.46
C GLY A 186 -9.92 -5.20 22.73
N MET A 187 -10.39 -5.32 21.48
CA MET A 187 -10.36 -6.57 20.73
C MET A 187 -9.09 -6.74 19.89
N ASN A 188 -8.75 -7.98 19.53
CA ASN A 188 -7.70 -8.23 18.56
C ASN A 188 -8.21 -8.08 17.11
N THR A 189 -7.27 -8.01 16.14
CA THR A 189 -7.59 -7.78 14.73
C THR A 189 -8.57 -8.80 14.15
N LYS A 190 -8.44 -10.08 14.52
CA LYS A 190 -9.30 -11.14 14.00
C LYS A 190 -10.73 -10.97 14.50
N GLN A 191 -10.90 -10.64 15.78
CA GLN A 191 -12.20 -10.35 16.38
C GLN A 191 -12.87 -9.15 15.71
N VAL A 192 -12.18 -8.01 15.60
CA VAL A 192 -12.70 -6.80 14.93
C VAL A 192 -13.12 -7.12 13.49
N VAL A 193 -12.26 -7.75 12.69
CA VAL A 193 -12.56 -8.08 11.29
C VAL A 193 -13.78 -8.99 11.16
N THR A 194 -13.96 -9.92 12.11
CA THR A 194 -15.10 -10.84 12.12
C THR A 194 -16.40 -10.09 12.34
N GLN A 195 -16.45 -9.17 13.31
CA GLN A 195 -17.67 -8.39 13.61
C GLN A 195 -17.98 -7.34 12.54
N LEU A 196 -16.95 -6.75 11.91
CA LEU A 196 -17.13 -5.79 10.81
C LEU A 196 -17.86 -6.37 9.59
N ASN A 197 -17.86 -7.69 9.38
CA ASN A 197 -18.47 -8.30 8.21
C ASN A 197 -19.98 -8.02 8.10
N LYS A 198 -20.67 -7.90 9.24
CA LYS A 198 -22.10 -7.61 9.29
C LYS A 198 -22.40 -6.18 8.85
N MET A 199 -21.69 -5.19 9.39
CA MET A 199 -21.78 -3.81 8.91
C MET A 199 -21.39 -3.68 7.43
N ARG A 200 -20.37 -4.40 6.95
CA ARG A 200 -20.01 -4.38 5.52
C ARG A 200 -21.15 -4.87 4.63
N LYS A 201 -21.95 -5.83 5.10
CA LYS A 201 -23.14 -6.28 4.37
C LYS A 201 -24.17 -5.15 4.31
N LYS A 202 -24.49 -4.54 5.45
CA LYS A 202 -25.41 -3.40 5.54
C LYS A 202 -24.99 -2.19 4.71
N TYR A 203 -23.71 -1.83 4.73
CA TYR A 203 -23.17 -0.77 3.87
C TYR A 203 -23.34 -1.07 2.38
N ARG A 204 -23.16 -2.35 1.96
CA ARG A 204 -23.38 -2.74 0.55
C ARG A 204 -24.85 -2.64 0.16
N GLU A 205 -25.76 -2.99 1.07
CA GLU A 205 -27.21 -2.84 0.86
C GLU A 205 -27.57 -1.35 0.71
N PHE A 206 -27.18 -0.51 1.68
CA PHE A 206 -27.34 0.95 1.58
C PHE A 206 -26.75 1.53 0.29
N ARG A 207 -25.55 1.10 -0.09
CA ARG A 207 -24.88 1.61 -1.29
C ARG A 207 -25.65 1.26 -2.56
N THR A 208 -26.20 0.05 -2.62
CA THR A 208 -27.05 -0.38 -3.73
C THR A 208 -28.32 0.46 -3.79
N ASP A 209 -28.98 0.68 -2.64
CA ASP A 209 -30.21 1.48 -2.59
C ASP A 209 -29.99 2.97 -2.91
N TRP A 210 -28.85 3.53 -2.52
CA TRP A 210 -28.41 4.87 -2.90
C TRP A 210 -28.14 4.98 -4.40
N ASP A 211 -27.38 4.04 -4.97
CA ASP A 211 -27.05 4.03 -6.39
C ASP A 211 -28.31 3.77 -7.26
N ASP A 212 -29.31 3.07 -6.73
CA ASP A 212 -30.65 2.85 -7.34
C ASP A 212 -31.63 4.03 -7.13
N GLY A 213 -31.28 5.04 -6.31
CA GLY A 213 -32.13 6.20 -6.03
C GLY A 213 -33.34 5.93 -5.12
N LYS A 214 -33.29 4.89 -4.28
CA LYS A 214 -34.36 4.57 -3.30
C LYS A 214 -34.24 5.38 -2.00
N ILE A 215 -33.08 6.00 -1.78
CA ILE A 215 -32.70 6.79 -0.59
C ILE A 215 -32.12 8.12 -1.06
#